data_AF-A0A0C5WM82-F1
#
_entry.id   AF-A0A0C5WM82-F1
#
_cell.length_a   1.000
_cell.length_b   1.000
_cell.length_c   1.000
_cell.angle_alpha   90.00
_cell.angle_beta   90.00
_cell.angle_gamma   90.00
#
_symmetry.space_group_name_H-M   'P 1'
#
loop_
_entity.id
_entity.type
_entity.pdbx_description
1 polymer ?
#
loop_
_entity_poly.entity_id
_entity_poly.type
_entity_poly.pdbx_seq_one_letter_code
_entity_poly.pdbx_strand_id
1 'polypeptide(L)'
;MLKFITHYFAKRRLAEHQQQTQNAIAAYEQEKAAVEFRLNEKQSELTDKLKQEVERQQSQLQDEIDQLNRICQTAVEMQPTLAQLQQQMLAAVELWFQRQHLDQQRRTKNSEIALCSHEISYYQECLDGFNVASESQQYGQWRQLREQLALTIDSPHLDKASKQVEQWRKEQSEEVVRQRARITSAKHQAITLKQQLLTELQPIKAELNQVGELMREQRQLLRQAYFDASQLWRRIEQEVMNRPPSFTDLKAEGRALVQLKQELYDDKSEYSEQLQLYKTRINQAHNLEEYDNLDHYKSQRGYYFNRIKETGERIDEVKEQHQQVRKLTQQKVALKELIGQFHPNNPADRLFDLLHELMPDDDDKLYRQAIGISTRYNKPLLPARGGQHD
;
A
#
# COMPACT_ATOMS: atom_id res chain seq x y z
N MET A 1 -7.35 82.05 86.25
CA MET A 1 -6.38 80.94 86.37
C MET A 1 -6.87 79.61 85.77
N LEU A 2 -8.12 79.17 86.01
CA LEU A 2 -8.66 77.93 85.41
C LEU A 2 -8.52 77.83 83.88
N LYS A 3 -8.76 78.92 83.12
CA LYS A 3 -8.60 78.97 81.66
C LYS A 3 -7.18 78.65 81.16
N PHE A 4 -6.15 79.05 81.89
CA PHE A 4 -4.75 78.80 81.52
C PHE A 4 -4.36 77.33 81.73
N ILE A 5 -4.86 76.73 82.82
CA ILE A 5 -4.65 75.33 83.14
C ILE A 5 -5.36 74.45 82.09
N THR A 6 -6.61 74.76 81.76
CA THR A 6 -7.35 74.04 80.70
C THR A 6 -6.70 74.21 79.33
N HIS A 7 -6.18 75.39 79.00
CA HIS A 7 -5.49 75.62 77.73
C HIS A 7 -4.15 74.87 77.64
N TYR A 8 -3.39 74.79 78.74
CA TYR A 8 -2.15 74.00 78.81
C TYR A 8 -2.43 72.50 78.64
N PHE A 9 -3.42 71.94 79.33
CA PHE A 9 -3.80 70.54 79.17
C PHE A 9 -4.38 70.25 77.78
N ALA A 10 -5.18 71.17 77.21
CA ALA A 10 -5.69 71.02 75.84
C ALA A 10 -4.56 71.07 74.80
N LYS A 11 -3.59 71.99 74.94
CA LYS A 11 -2.43 72.12 74.05
C LYS A 11 -1.50 70.91 74.15
N ARG A 12 -1.27 70.40 75.37
CA ARG A 12 -0.47 69.20 75.59
C ARG A 12 -1.16 67.95 75.04
N ARG A 13 -2.46 67.77 75.29
CA ARG A 13 -3.24 66.69 74.68
C ARG A 13 -3.31 66.77 73.17
N LEU A 14 -3.41 67.98 72.59
CA LEU A 14 -3.38 68.19 71.14
C LEU A 14 -2.02 67.78 70.57
N ALA A 15 -0.91 68.16 71.22
CA ALA A 15 0.44 67.78 70.81
C ALA A 15 0.65 66.26 70.93
N GLU A 16 0.19 65.64 72.02
CA GLU A 16 0.20 64.17 72.20
C GLU A 16 -0.63 63.47 71.12
N HIS A 17 -1.83 63.97 70.79
CA HIS A 17 -2.66 63.43 69.71
C HIS A 17 -2.01 63.61 68.33
N GLN A 18 -1.41 64.77 68.06
CA GLN A 18 -0.70 65.03 66.81
C GLN A 18 0.49 64.09 66.65
N GLN A 19 1.26 63.86 67.70
CA GLN A 19 2.38 62.93 67.69
C GLN A 19 1.89 61.47 67.52
N GLN A 20 0.82 61.07 68.20
CA GLN A 20 0.20 59.75 68.01
C GLN A 20 -0.32 59.58 66.57
N THR A 21 -0.92 60.62 66.00
CA THR A 21 -1.42 60.59 64.62
C THR A 21 -0.28 60.50 63.61
N GLN A 22 0.80 61.25 63.80
CA GLN A 22 2.00 61.18 62.96
C GLN A 22 2.69 59.81 63.05
N ASN A 23 2.78 59.23 64.26
CA ASN A 23 3.32 57.89 64.44
C ASN A 23 2.44 56.82 63.79
N ALA A 24 1.10 56.96 63.87
CA ALA A 24 0.17 56.07 63.19
C ALA A 24 0.30 56.19 61.67
N ILE A 25 0.38 57.41 61.12
CA ILE A 25 0.61 57.64 59.67
C ILE A 25 1.92 56.98 59.23
N ALA A 26 3.02 57.19 59.96
CA ALA A 26 4.31 56.57 59.64
C ALA A 26 4.26 55.04 59.71
N ALA A 27 3.54 54.46 60.68
CA ALA A 27 3.33 53.01 60.76
C ALA A 27 2.52 52.48 59.57
N TYR A 28 1.44 53.17 59.18
CA TYR A 28 0.65 52.82 57.99
C TYR A 28 1.47 52.93 56.70
N GLU A 29 2.32 53.96 56.57
CA GLU A 29 3.21 54.11 55.40
C GLU A 29 4.25 52.99 55.32
N GLN A 30 4.79 52.56 56.47
CA GLN A 30 5.71 51.41 56.55
C GLN A 30 5.02 50.09 56.20
N GLU A 31 3.81 49.85 56.72
CA GLU A 31 3.03 48.67 56.37
C GLU A 31 2.63 48.66 54.89
N LYS A 32 2.22 49.80 54.35
CA LYS A 32 1.92 49.95 52.92
C LYS A 32 3.14 49.63 52.07
N ALA A 33 4.31 50.19 52.38
CA ALA A 33 5.55 49.91 51.66
C ALA A 33 5.94 48.41 51.75
N ALA A 34 5.74 47.79 52.90
CA ALA A 34 6.00 46.35 53.09
C ALA A 34 5.03 45.47 52.27
N VAL A 35 3.75 45.85 52.17
CA VAL A 35 2.76 45.15 51.34
C VAL A 35 3.05 45.34 49.86
N GLU A 36 3.36 46.56 49.42
CA GLU A 36 3.73 46.86 48.02
C GLU A 36 4.99 46.10 47.60
N PHE A 37 5.99 45.99 48.49
CA PHE A 37 7.18 45.18 48.24
C PHE A 37 6.83 43.70 48.05
N ARG A 38 6.04 43.10 48.96
CA ARG A 38 5.60 41.71 48.84
C ARG A 38 4.77 41.45 47.59
N LEU A 39 3.92 42.41 47.21
CA LEU A 39 3.10 42.31 46.01
C LEU A 39 3.95 42.35 44.74
N ASN A 40 4.92 43.27 44.67
CA ASN A 40 5.87 43.37 43.57
C ASN A 40 6.78 42.13 43.48
N GLU A 41 7.23 41.59 44.61
CA GLU A 41 8.01 40.35 44.66
C GLU A 41 7.20 39.16 44.12
N LYS A 42 5.95 39.00 44.57
CA LYS A 42 5.06 37.96 44.04
C LYS A 42 4.72 38.16 42.56
N GLN A 43 4.56 39.39 42.12
CA GLN A 43 4.35 39.70 40.71
C GLN A 43 5.59 39.34 39.87
N SER A 44 6.79 39.61 40.37
CA SER A 44 8.05 39.19 39.71
C SER A 44 8.14 37.67 39.65
N GLU A 45 7.91 36.97 40.76
CA GLU A 45 7.92 35.50 40.80
C GLU A 45 6.93 34.88 39.78
N LEU A 46 5.71 35.42 39.70
CA LEU A 46 4.71 34.94 38.73
C LEU A 46 5.12 35.25 37.29
N THR A 47 5.69 36.43 37.05
CA THR A 47 6.17 36.83 35.73
C THR A 47 7.33 35.93 35.28
N ASP A 48 8.25 35.59 36.17
CA ASP A 48 9.38 34.72 35.87
C ASP A 48 8.93 33.28 35.62
N LYS A 49 7.97 32.76 36.43
CA LYS A 49 7.35 31.46 36.18
C LYS A 49 6.65 31.42 34.82
N LEU A 50 5.90 32.47 34.48
CA LEU A 50 5.18 32.56 33.20
C LEU A 50 6.16 32.61 32.03
N LYS A 51 7.27 33.36 32.14
CA LYS A 51 8.33 33.37 31.13
C LYS A 51 8.95 31.98 30.94
N GLN A 52 9.31 31.30 32.03
CA GLN A 52 9.86 29.95 31.98
C GLN A 52 8.88 28.96 31.32
N GLU A 53 7.59 29.08 31.62
CA GLU A 53 6.57 28.20 31.03
C GLU A 53 6.36 28.47 29.54
N VAL A 54 6.36 29.74 29.12
CA VAL A 54 6.32 30.15 27.71
C VAL A 54 7.55 29.64 26.96
N GLU A 55 8.75 29.80 27.51
CA GLU A 55 10.00 29.31 26.91
C GLU A 55 9.97 27.78 26.75
N ARG A 56 9.48 27.05 27.77
CA ARG A 56 9.31 25.60 27.70
C ARG A 56 8.33 25.20 26.61
N GLN A 57 7.18 25.85 26.51
CA GLN A 57 6.19 25.58 25.47
C GLN A 57 6.72 25.90 24.07
N GLN A 58 7.45 27.01 23.91
CA GLN A 58 8.08 27.36 22.64
C GLN A 58 9.11 26.32 22.20
N SER A 59 9.95 25.83 23.12
CA SER A 59 10.89 24.74 22.84
C SER A 59 10.16 23.46 22.40
N GLN A 60 9.08 23.08 23.10
CA GLN A 60 8.27 21.90 22.75
C GLN A 60 7.63 22.03 21.37
N LEU A 61 7.05 23.21 21.06
CA LEU A 61 6.45 23.47 19.75
C LEU A 61 7.51 23.45 18.64
N GLN A 62 8.71 23.98 18.89
CA GLN A 62 9.79 23.95 17.92
C GLN A 62 10.24 22.51 17.65
N ASP A 63 10.42 21.69 18.68
CA ASP A 63 10.74 20.27 18.54
C ASP A 63 9.67 19.52 17.73
N GLU A 64 8.39 19.82 17.96
CA GLU A 64 7.28 19.24 17.20
C GLU A 64 7.29 19.67 15.72
N ILE A 65 7.54 20.95 15.45
CA ILE A 65 7.65 21.49 14.09
C ILE A 65 8.82 20.82 13.36
N ASP A 66 9.98 20.69 14.02
CA ASP A 66 11.17 20.10 13.43
C ASP A 66 10.96 18.61 13.11
N GLN A 67 10.24 17.87 13.97
CA GLN A 67 9.85 16.48 13.69
C GLN A 67 8.91 16.38 12.50
N LEU A 68 7.89 17.23 12.42
CA LEU A 68 6.96 17.26 11.28
C LEU A 68 7.69 17.62 9.99
N ASN A 69 8.63 18.56 10.04
CA ASN A 69 9.44 18.93 8.90
C ASN A 69 10.31 17.77 8.40
N ARG A 70 10.88 16.94 9.29
CA ARG A 70 11.63 15.73 8.89
C ARG A 70 10.75 14.73 8.15
N ILE A 71 9.56 14.44 8.70
CA ILE A 71 8.58 13.55 8.07
C ILE A 71 8.20 14.07 6.67
N CYS A 72 7.93 15.37 6.56
CA CYS A 72 7.61 16.01 5.27
C CYS A 72 8.79 15.93 4.29
N GLN A 73 10.03 16.17 4.74
CA GLN A 73 11.22 16.07 3.90
C GLN A 73 11.40 14.66 3.35
N THR A 74 11.32 13.64 4.19
CA THR A 74 11.45 12.25 3.73
C THR A 74 10.30 11.84 2.82
N ALA A 75 9.07 12.34 3.05
CA ALA A 75 7.96 12.13 2.13
C ALA A 75 8.20 12.78 0.74
N VAL A 76 8.79 13.98 0.71
CA VAL A 76 9.19 14.66 -0.53
C VAL A 76 10.31 13.88 -1.23
N GLU A 77 11.31 13.38 -0.49
CA GLU A 77 12.38 12.52 -1.02
C GLU A 77 11.85 11.20 -1.61
N MET A 78 10.73 10.69 -1.08
CA MET A 78 10.12 9.45 -1.54
C MET A 78 9.35 9.60 -2.86
N GLN A 79 8.83 10.78 -3.16
CA GLN A 79 8.07 11.06 -4.38
C GLN A 79 8.79 10.65 -5.68
N PRO A 80 10.06 11.05 -5.94
CA PRO A 80 10.77 10.64 -7.15
C PRO A 80 10.98 9.12 -7.21
N THR A 81 11.24 8.45 -6.08
CA THR A 81 11.42 6.99 -6.03
C THR A 81 10.12 6.25 -6.35
N LEU A 82 8.98 6.76 -5.88
CA LEU A 82 7.66 6.20 -6.24
C LEU A 82 7.31 6.41 -7.71
N ALA A 83 7.63 7.58 -8.27
CA ALA A 83 7.45 7.86 -9.69
C ALA A 83 8.35 6.94 -10.55
N GLN A 84 9.61 6.76 -10.15
CA GLN A 84 10.51 5.81 -10.78
C GLN A 84 9.96 4.39 -10.70
N LEU A 85 9.48 3.94 -9.53
CA LEU A 85 8.86 2.62 -9.36
C LEU A 85 7.70 2.43 -10.35
N GLN A 86 6.79 3.40 -10.48
CA GLN A 86 5.69 3.36 -11.44
C GLN A 86 6.19 3.24 -12.89
N GLN A 87 7.16 4.06 -13.29
CA GLN A 87 7.74 4.01 -14.63
C GLN A 87 8.39 2.65 -14.91
N GLN A 88 9.13 2.10 -13.95
CA GLN A 88 9.78 0.80 -14.11
C GLN A 88 8.75 -0.34 -14.23
N MET A 89 7.62 -0.25 -13.52
CA MET A 89 6.54 -1.22 -13.65
C MET A 89 5.86 -1.16 -15.02
N LEU A 90 5.58 0.05 -15.53
CA LEU A 90 4.99 0.22 -16.87
C LEU A 90 5.93 -0.32 -17.96
N ALA A 91 7.22 0.03 -17.90
CA ALA A 91 8.21 -0.51 -18.85
C ALA A 91 8.31 -2.04 -18.80
N ALA A 92 8.19 -2.65 -17.61
CA ALA A 92 8.15 -4.12 -17.48
C ALA A 92 6.92 -4.74 -18.14
N VAL A 93 5.76 -4.09 -18.05
CA VAL A 93 4.52 -4.50 -18.72
C VAL A 93 4.63 -4.34 -20.24
N GLU A 94 5.18 -3.22 -20.72
CA GLU A 94 5.42 -2.99 -22.15
C GLU A 94 6.33 -4.06 -22.77
N LEU A 95 7.46 -4.36 -22.11
CA LEU A 95 8.37 -5.43 -22.54
C LEU A 95 7.68 -6.80 -22.54
N TRP A 96 6.81 -7.07 -21.57
CA TRP A 96 6.04 -8.30 -21.56
C TRP A 96 5.10 -8.39 -22.76
N PHE A 97 4.38 -7.31 -23.10
CA PHE A 97 3.51 -7.28 -24.28
C PHE A 97 4.29 -7.44 -25.59
N GLN A 98 5.44 -6.76 -25.73
CA GLN A 98 6.32 -6.93 -26.88
C GLN A 98 6.74 -8.40 -27.03
N ARG A 99 7.14 -9.03 -25.91
CA ARG A 99 7.51 -10.45 -25.91
C ARG A 99 6.35 -11.35 -26.33
N GLN A 100 5.13 -11.14 -25.81
CA GLN A 100 3.96 -11.95 -26.19
C GLN A 100 3.65 -11.82 -27.67
N HIS A 101 3.70 -10.60 -28.20
CA HIS A 101 3.48 -10.33 -29.62
C HIS A 101 4.51 -11.07 -30.50
N LEU A 102 5.79 -11.00 -30.15
CA LEU A 102 6.84 -11.75 -30.86
C LEU A 102 6.68 -13.28 -30.72
N ASP A 103 6.28 -13.76 -29.54
CA ASP A 103 6.01 -15.18 -29.32
C ASP A 103 4.83 -15.67 -30.17
N GLN A 104 3.80 -14.84 -30.34
CA GLN A 104 2.67 -15.12 -31.22
C GLN A 104 3.11 -15.16 -32.69
N GLN A 105 3.87 -14.16 -33.16
CA GLN A 105 4.42 -14.16 -34.52
C GLN A 105 5.26 -15.41 -34.79
N ARG A 106 6.13 -15.79 -33.84
CA ARG A 106 6.92 -17.02 -33.91
C ARG A 106 6.04 -18.26 -34.05
N ARG A 107 4.96 -18.37 -33.27
CA ARG A 107 4.02 -19.50 -33.34
C ARG A 107 3.31 -19.56 -34.69
N THR A 108 2.83 -18.43 -35.21
CA THR A 108 2.20 -18.35 -36.53
C THR A 108 3.16 -18.80 -37.62
N LYS A 109 4.40 -18.27 -37.64
CA LYS A 109 5.43 -18.67 -38.62
C LYS A 109 5.80 -20.15 -38.53
N ASN A 110 5.92 -20.70 -37.32
CA ASN A 110 6.15 -22.14 -37.15
C ASN A 110 4.98 -22.98 -37.69
N SER A 111 3.73 -22.52 -37.52
CA SER A 111 2.55 -23.17 -38.08
C SER A 111 2.57 -23.15 -39.61
N GLU A 112 2.91 -22.01 -40.23
CA GLU A 112 3.05 -21.88 -41.69
C GLU A 112 4.15 -22.81 -42.24
N ILE A 113 5.30 -22.91 -41.55
CA ILE A 113 6.39 -23.84 -41.91
C ILE A 113 5.94 -25.30 -41.83
N ALA A 114 5.16 -25.64 -40.80
CA ALA A 114 4.60 -26.98 -40.63
C ALA A 114 3.63 -27.32 -41.77
N LEU A 115 2.77 -26.37 -42.17
CA LEU A 115 1.87 -26.51 -43.31
C LEU A 115 2.64 -26.72 -44.61
N CYS A 116 3.64 -25.88 -44.91
CA CYS A 116 4.50 -26.06 -46.09
C CYS A 116 5.18 -27.44 -46.11
N SER A 117 5.57 -27.95 -44.94
CA SER A 117 6.19 -29.28 -44.84
C SER A 117 5.21 -30.41 -45.15
N HIS A 118 3.94 -30.26 -44.75
CA HIS A 118 2.87 -31.19 -45.14
C HIS A 118 2.58 -31.09 -46.64
N GLU A 119 2.48 -29.89 -47.20
CA GLU A 119 2.26 -29.69 -48.64
C GLU A 119 3.38 -30.30 -49.48
N ILE A 120 4.65 -30.13 -49.09
CA ILE A 120 5.79 -30.75 -49.78
C ILE A 120 5.68 -32.28 -49.78
N SER A 121 5.25 -32.85 -48.65
CA SER A 121 5.05 -34.30 -48.51
C SER A 121 3.88 -34.79 -49.37
N TYR A 122 2.77 -34.06 -49.36
CA TYR A 122 1.61 -34.32 -50.21
C TYR A 122 1.96 -34.27 -51.71
N TYR A 123 2.66 -33.24 -52.16
CA TYR A 123 3.09 -33.17 -53.57
C TYR A 123 4.07 -34.28 -53.94
N GLN A 124 4.90 -34.73 -53.00
CA GLN A 124 5.76 -35.90 -53.20
C GLN A 124 4.92 -37.18 -53.38
N GLU A 125 3.95 -37.41 -52.51
CA GLU A 125 3.01 -38.54 -52.64
C GLU A 125 2.21 -38.48 -53.94
N CYS A 126 1.76 -37.30 -54.37
CA CYS A 126 1.12 -37.11 -55.67
C CYS A 126 2.05 -37.45 -56.83
N LEU A 127 3.33 -37.04 -56.78
CA LEU A 127 4.30 -37.41 -57.81
C LEU A 127 4.52 -38.91 -57.84
N ASP A 128 4.65 -39.56 -56.70
CA ASP A 128 4.88 -41.00 -56.59
C ASP A 128 3.67 -41.79 -57.11
N GLY A 129 2.45 -41.41 -56.70
CA GLY A 129 1.20 -41.98 -57.21
C GLY A 129 0.99 -41.73 -58.71
N PHE A 130 1.35 -40.53 -59.19
CA PHE A 130 1.27 -40.19 -60.60
C PHE A 130 2.27 -41.00 -61.44
N ASN A 131 3.50 -41.19 -60.95
CA ASN A 131 4.49 -42.04 -61.60
C ASN A 131 3.96 -43.48 -61.71
N VAL A 132 3.45 -44.07 -60.63
CA VAL A 132 2.85 -45.41 -60.62
C VAL A 132 1.69 -45.54 -61.62
N ALA A 133 0.81 -44.53 -61.70
CA ALA A 133 -0.30 -44.53 -62.66
C ALA A 133 0.18 -44.40 -64.11
N SER A 134 1.18 -43.55 -64.36
CA SER A 134 1.73 -43.29 -65.70
C SER A 134 2.62 -44.42 -66.23
N GLU A 135 3.28 -45.17 -65.34
CA GLU A 135 4.16 -46.30 -65.64
C GLU A 135 3.50 -47.66 -65.38
N SER A 136 2.16 -47.73 -65.40
CA SER A 136 1.46 -49.00 -65.14
C SER A 136 2.02 -50.11 -66.04
N GLN A 137 2.31 -51.27 -65.43
CA GLN A 137 2.87 -52.46 -66.08
C GLN A 137 2.12 -52.85 -67.36
N GLN A 138 0.83 -52.51 -67.43
CA GLN A 138 -0.04 -52.67 -68.59
C GLN A 138 0.41 -51.86 -69.81
N TYR A 139 0.94 -50.65 -69.65
CA TYR A 139 1.44 -49.83 -70.75
C TYR A 139 2.72 -50.42 -71.36
N GLY A 140 3.60 -50.97 -70.52
CA GLY A 140 4.80 -51.69 -70.93
C GLY A 140 4.48 -53.02 -71.62
N GLN A 141 3.58 -53.82 -71.03
CA GLN A 141 3.09 -55.08 -71.59
C GLN A 141 2.35 -54.88 -72.91
N TRP A 142 1.51 -53.85 -73.03
CA TRP A 142 0.82 -53.52 -74.27
C TRP A 142 1.79 -53.10 -75.38
N ARG A 143 2.86 -52.36 -75.04
CA ARG A 143 3.92 -51.98 -75.99
C ARG A 143 4.66 -53.20 -76.54
N GLN A 144 5.01 -54.14 -75.66
CA GLN A 144 5.60 -55.43 -76.05
C GLN A 144 4.65 -56.28 -76.90
N LEU A 145 3.37 -56.37 -76.51
CA LEU A 145 2.35 -57.09 -77.29
C LEU A 145 2.19 -56.52 -78.71
N ARG A 146 2.21 -55.18 -78.87
CA ARG A 146 2.13 -54.54 -80.19
C ARG A 146 3.36 -54.83 -81.06
N GLU A 147 4.56 -54.77 -80.49
CA GLU A 147 5.81 -55.09 -81.22
C GLU A 147 5.85 -56.56 -81.64
N GLN A 148 5.23 -57.45 -80.88
CA GLN A 148 5.12 -58.88 -81.18
C GLN A 148 3.97 -59.22 -82.16
N LEU A 149 2.91 -58.39 -82.22
CA LEU A 149 1.70 -58.60 -83.02
C LEU A 149 1.57 -57.57 -84.15
N ALA A 150 2.63 -57.35 -84.93
CA ALA A 150 2.55 -56.53 -86.14
C ALA A 150 1.60 -57.19 -87.16
N LEU A 151 0.35 -56.72 -87.21
CA LEU A 151 -0.68 -57.19 -88.15
C LEU A 151 -0.26 -56.84 -89.58
N THR A 152 -0.06 -57.86 -90.41
CA THR A 152 0.30 -57.79 -91.83
C THR A 152 -0.92 -57.59 -92.74
N ILE A 153 -1.86 -56.74 -92.32
CA ILE A 153 -3.09 -56.46 -93.07
C ILE A 153 -3.06 -55.02 -93.54
N ASP A 154 -2.79 -54.80 -94.83
CA ASP A 154 -2.83 -53.49 -95.47
C ASP A 154 -4.29 -53.07 -95.69
N SER A 155 -4.83 -52.21 -94.80
CA SER A 155 -6.15 -51.60 -94.94
C SER A 155 -6.07 -50.10 -94.66
N PRO A 156 -6.61 -49.24 -95.54
CA PRO A 156 -6.57 -47.78 -95.36
C PRO A 156 -7.35 -47.32 -94.11
N HIS A 157 -8.30 -48.11 -93.63
CA HIS A 157 -9.00 -47.85 -92.37
C HIS A 157 -8.11 -48.12 -91.14
N LEU A 158 -7.28 -49.17 -91.19
CA LEU A 158 -6.32 -49.49 -90.14
C LEU A 158 -5.23 -48.41 -90.06
N ASP A 159 -4.76 -47.90 -91.20
CA ASP A 159 -3.79 -46.80 -91.24
C ASP A 159 -4.34 -45.50 -90.63
N LYS A 160 -5.60 -45.15 -90.92
CA LYS A 160 -6.24 -43.96 -90.34
C LYS A 160 -6.43 -44.10 -88.82
N ALA A 161 -6.88 -45.27 -88.37
CA ALA A 161 -7.02 -45.56 -86.94
C ALA A 161 -5.66 -45.58 -86.22
N SER A 162 -4.63 -46.16 -86.82
CA SER A 162 -3.26 -46.18 -86.31
C SER A 162 -2.72 -44.76 -86.11
N LYS A 163 -2.88 -43.88 -87.11
CA LYS A 163 -2.50 -42.46 -87.01
C LYS A 163 -3.25 -41.72 -85.90
N GLN A 164 -4.55 -41.97 -85.74
CA GLN A 164 -5.34 -41.37 -84.66
C GLN A 164 -4.88 -41.84 -83.27
N VAL A 165 -4.59 -43.13 -83.11
CA VAL A 165 -4.07 -43.70 -81.87
C VAL A 165 -2.68 -43.12 -81.55
N GLU A 166 -1.81 -42.95 -82.55
CA GLU A 166 -0.51 -42.33 -82.36
C GLU A 166 -0.60 -40.85 -81.97
N GLN A 167 -1.54 -40.11 -82.56
CA GLN A 167 -1.78 -38.72 -82.20
C GLN A 167 -2.33 -38.59 -80.77
N TRP A 168 -3.34 -39.39 -80.41
CA TRP A 168 -3.88 -39.43 -79.05
C TRP A 168 -2.81 -39.81 -78.02
N ARG A 169 -1.91 -40.73 -78.36
CA ARG A 169 -0.78 -41.11 -77.49
C ARG A 169 0.20 -39.98 -77.30
N LYS A 170 0.52 -39.22 -78.35
CA LYS A 170 1.39 -38.04 -78.23
C LYS A 170 0.76 -37.02 -77.28
N GLU A 171 -0.52 -36.69 -77.49
CA GLU A 171 -1.28 -35.77 -76.63
C GLU A 171 -1.32 -36.24 -75.17
N GLN A 172 -1.59 -37.53 -74.93
CA GLN A 172 -1.54 -38.14 -73.59
C GLN A 172 -0.15 -38.03 -72.96
N SER A 173 0.92 -38.33 -73.71
CA SER A 173 2.29 -38.25 -73.20
C SER A 173 2.70 -36.82 -72.86
N GLU A 174 2.29 -35.85 -73.67
CA GLU A 174 2.52 -34.44 -73.41
C GLU A 174 1.75 -33.95 -72.18
N GLU A 175 0.51 -34.40 -71.99
CA GLU A 175 -0.28 -34.06 -70.82
C GLU A 175 0.32 -34.66 -69.54
N VAL A 176 0.84 -35.90 -69.60
CA VAL A 176 1.58 -36.52 -68.48
C VAL A 176 2.79 -35.68 -68.10
N VAL A 177 3.59 -35.24 -69.09
CA VAL A 177 4.73 -34.36 -68.86
C VAL A 177 4.29 -33.01 -68.27
N ARG A 178 3.22 -32.41 -68.79
CA ARG A 178 2.66 -31.15 -68.28
C ARG A 178 2.20 -31.25 -66.83
N GLN A 179 1.45 -32.30 -66.48
CA GLN A 179 0.95 -32.49 -65.11
C GLN A 179 2.07 -32.77 -64.13
N ARG A 180 3.05 -33.61 -64.49
CA ARG A 180 4.24 -33.83 -63.67
C ARG A 180 5.02 -32.53 -63.44
N ALA A 181 5.18 -31.71 -64.48
CA ALA A 181 5.84 -30.41 -64.35
C ALA A 181 5.05 -29.46 -63.43
N ARG A 182 3.71 -29.45 -63.49
CA ARG A 182 2.85 -28.67 -62.60
C ARG A 182 3.03 -29.07 -61.13
N ILE A 183 2.97 -30.36 -60.82
CA ILE A 183 3.14 -30.85 -59.44
C ILE A 183 4.56 -30.57 -58.93
N THR A 184 5.57 -30.77 -59.77
CA THR A 184 6.98 -30.48 -59.43
C THR A 184 7.20 -28.99 -59.16
N SER A 185 6.58 -28.12 -59.97
CA SER A 185 6.62 -26.67 -59.79
C SER A 185 5.95 -26.24 -58.48
N ALA A 186 4.76 -26.76 -58.18
CA ALA A 186 4.04 -26.49 -56.93
C ALA A 186 4.86 -26.92 -55.70
N LYS A 187 5.48 -28.11 -55.77
CA LYS A 187 6.42 -28.57 -54.73
C LYS A 187 7.60 -27.61 -54.56
N HIS A 188 8.20 -27.14 -55.65
CA HIS A 188 9.30 -26.17 -55.59
C HIS A 188 8.87 -24.86 -54.94
N GLN A 189 7.69 -24.34 -55.30
CA GLN A 189 7.13 -23.13 -54.69
C GLN A 189 6.96 -23.29 -53.17
N ALA A 190 6.43 -24.43 -52.71
CA ALA A 190 6.31 -24.72 -51.29
C ALA A 190 7.68 -24.82 -50.57
N ILE A 191 8.70 -25.39 -51.22
CA ILE A 191 10.08 -25.40 -50.70
C ILE A 191 10.64 -23.99 -50.57
N THR A 192 10.48 -23.15 -51.60
CA THR A 192 10.95 -21.77 -51.58
C THR A 192 10.26 -20.95 -50.49
N LEU A 193 8.93 -21.07 -50.37
CA LEU A 193 8.17 -20.40 -49.32
C LEU A 193 8.63 -20.84 -47.92
N LYS A 194 8.83 -22.16 -47.71
CA LYS A 194 9.37 -22.68 -46.45
C LYS A 194 10.74 -22.08 -46.11
N GLN A 195 11.64 -21.94 -47.09
CA GLN A 195 12.95 -21.32 -46.88
C GLN A 195 12.85 -19.83 -46.53
N GLN A 196 11.95 -19.10 -47.19
CA GLN A 196 11.65 -17.70 -46.86
C GLN A 196 11.15 -17.55 -45.43
N LEU A 197 10.16 -18.36 -45.02
CA LEU A 197 9.63 -18.36 -43.65
C LEU A 197 10.69 -18.71 -42.60
N LEU A 198 11.58 -19.66 -42.89
CA LEU A 198 12.71 -19.99 -42.01
C LEU A 198 13.69 -18.81 -41.86
N THR A 199 13.86 -18.01 -42.90
CA THR A 199 14.71 -16.81 -42.90
C THR A 199 14.05 -15.69 -42.10
N GLU A 200 12.75 -15.46 -42.27
CA GLU A 200 11.94 -14.52 -41.48
C GLU A 200 11.85 -14.89 -40.00
N LEU A 201 11.94 -16.19 -39.67
CA LEU A 201 11.89 -16.67 -38.28
C LEU A 201 13.15 -16.31 -37.47
N GLN A 202 14.30 -16.18 -38.11
CA GLN A 202 15.57 -15.86 -37.44
C GLN A 202 15.57 -14.50 -36.72
N PRO A 203 15.18 -13.37 -37.35
CA PRO A 203 15.13 -12.08 -36.67
C PRO A 203 14.14 -12.09 -35.50
N ILE A 204 12.98 -12.75 -35.62
CA ILE A 204 12.01 -12.87 -34.52
C ILE A 204 12.62 -13.60 -33.31
N LYS A 205 13.40 -14.67 -33.56
CA LYS A 205 14.10 -15.39 -32.48
C LYS A 205 15.17 -14.54 -31.82
N ALA A 206 15.93 -13.77 -32.61
CA ALA A 206 16.95 -12.86 -32.09
C ALA A 206 16.30 -11.76 -31.22
N GLU A 207 15.22 -11.15 -31.69
CA GLU A 207 14.49 -10.12 -30.97
C GLU A 207 13.85 -10.67 -29.68
N LEU A 208 13.28 -11.89 -29.71
CA LEU A 208 12.78 -12.57 -28.51
C LEU A 208 13.85 -12.76 -27.43
N ASN A 209 15.08 -13.10 -27.83
CA ASN A 209 16.19 -13.23 -26.90
C ASN A 209 16.57 -11.88 -26.31
N GLN A 210 16.66 -10.84 -27.15
CA GLN A 210 16.98 -9.47 -26.73
C GLN A 210 15.93 -8.92 -25.75
N VAL A 211 14.64 -9.02 -26.08
CA VAL A 211 13.54 -8.63 -25.19
C VAL A 211 13.58 -9.46 -23.91
N GLY A 212 13.95 -10.73 -23.99
CA GLY A 212 14.15 -11.59 -22.82
C GLY A 212 15.25 -11.10 -21.87
N GLU A 213 16.36 -10.56 -22.39
CA GLU A 213 17.44 -9.95 -21.61
C GLU A 213 17.00 -8.61 -21.00
N LEU A 214 16.43 -7.72 -21.81
CA LEU A 214 15.87 -6.44 -21.36
C LEU A 214 14.85 -6.64 -20.23
N MET A 215 14.00 -7.66 -20.34
CA MET A 215 13.02 -7.98 -19.31
C MET A 215 13.67 -8.42 -17.98
N ARG A 216 14.80 -9.13 -18.02
CA ARG A 216 15.53 -9.51 -16.79
C ARG A 216 16.15 -8.28 -16.12
N GLU A 217 16.80 -7.42 -16.91
CA GLU A 217 17.38 -6.17 -16.43
C GLU A 217 16.31 -5.26 -15.83
N GLN A 218 15.20 -5.10 -16.55
CA GLN A 218 14.06 -4.29 -16.13
C GLN A 218 13.45 -4.78 -14.82
N ARG A 219 13.31 -6.10 -14.63
CA ARG A 219 12.86 -6.67 -13.35
C ARG A 219 13.85 -6.41 -12.22
N GLN A 220 15.15 -6.37 -12.50
CA GLN A 220 16.16 -6.08 -11.49
C GLN A 220 16.10 -4.62 -11.05
N LEU A 221 15.99 -3.68 -12.00
CA LEU A 221 15.76 -2.26 -11.75
C LEU A 221 14.46 -2.03 -10.95
N LEU A 222 13.39 -2.71 -11.34
CA LEU A 222 12.11 -2.65 -10.65
C LEU A 222 12.20 -3.10 -9.19
N ARG A 223 12.89 -4.23 -8.92
CA ARG A 223 13.12 -4.72 -7.55
C ARG A 223 13.93 -3.73 -6.72
N GLN A 224 14.93 -3.09 -7.32
CA GLN A 224 15.75 -2.09 -6.65
C GLN A 224 14.92 -0.84 -6.31
N ALA A 225 14.17 -0.30 -7.27
CA ALA A 225 13.28 0.84 -7.05
C ALA A 225 12.23 0.55 -5.95
N TYR A 226 11.68 -0.67 -5.94
CA TYR A 226 10.74 -1.10 -4.89
C TYR A 226 11.42 -1.18 -3.52
N PHE A 227 12.64 -1.71 -3.45
CA PHE A 227 13.41 -1.80 -2.22
C PHE A 227 13.75 -0.42 -1.67
N ASP A 228 14.22 0.50 -2.52
CA ASP A 228 14.57 1.87 -2.13
C ASP A 228 13.34 2.62 -1.61
N ALA A 229 12.20 2.53 -2.32
CA ALA A 229 10.93 3.09 -1.86
C ALA A 229 10.48 2.48 -0.52
N SER A 230 10.65 1.16 -0.36
CA SER A 230 10.30 0.46 0.89
C SER A 230 11.19 0.88 2.07
N GLN A 231 12.47 1.17 1.83
CA GLN A 231 13.35 1.68 2.87
C GLN A 231 12.93 3.07 3.33
N LEU A 232 12.67 3.99 2.39
CA LEU A 232 12.21 5.35 2.70
C LEU A 232 10.90 5.30 3.47
N TRP A 233 9.94 4.50 3.00
CA TRP A 233 8.66 4.33 3.69
C TRP A 233 8.82 3.83 5.13
N ARG A 234 9.68 2.81 5.36
CA ARG A 234 9.95 2.29 6.72
C ARG A 234 10.59 3.34 7.62
N ARG A 235 11.45 4.22 7.09
CA ARG A 235 12.04 5.33 7.86
C ARG A 235 10.95 6.29 8.31
N ILE A 236 10.08 6.71 7.40
CA ILE A 236 8.94 7.59 7.73
C ILE A 236 8.00 6.92 8.75
N GLU A 237 7.68 5.64 8.55
CA GLU A 237 6.85 4.88 9.49
C GLU A 237 7.48 4.84 10.88
N GLN A 238 8.79 4.57 10.98
CA GLN A 238 9.50 4.57 12.25
C GLN A 238 9.50 5.95 12.92
N GLU A 239 9.73 7.02 12.18
CA GLU A 239 9.69 8.39 12.73
C GLU A 239 8.31 8.72 13.32
N VAL A 240 7.23 8.34 12.65
CA VAL A 240 5.87 8.58 13.16
C VAL A 240 5.50 7.69 14.34
N MET A 241 5.93 6.42 14.32
CA MET A 241 5.65 5.49 15.42
C MET A 241 6.45 5.84 16.68
N ASN A 242 7.70 6.29 16.52
CA ASN A 242 8.61 6.65 17.62
C ASN A 242 8.43 8.09 18.13
N ARG A 243 7.66 8.94 17.43
CA ARG A 243 7.32 10.29 17.91
C ARG A 243 6.78 10.24 19.35
N PRO A 244 7.29 11.01 20.31
CA PRO A 244 6.70 11.07 21.65
C PRO A 244 5.33 11.77 21.63
N PRO A 245 4.38 11.36 22.50
CA PRO A 245 4.33 10.08 23.20
C PRO A 245 4.10 8.92 22.22
N SER A 246 4.81 7.79 22.38
CA SER A 246 4.74 6.69 21.41
C SER A 246 3.32 6.07 21.36
N PHE A 247 3.01 5.33 20.30
CA PHE A 247 1.69 4.68 20.20
C PHE A 247 1.46 3.66 21.32
N THR A 248 2.54 3.02 21.79
CA THR A 248 2.52 2.11 22.93
C THR A 248 2.26 2.85 24.24
N ASP A 249 2.87 4.03 24.42
CA ASP A 249 2.70 4.84 25.63
C ASP A 249 1.27 5.37 25.74
N LEU A 250 0.74 5.94 24.65
CA LEU A 250 -0.65 6.43 24.61
C LEU A 250 -1.66 5.30 24.89
N LYS A 251 -1.40 4.09 24.42
CA LYS A 251 -2.27 2.93 24.67
C LYS A 251 -2.18 2.45 26.12
N ALA A 252 -0.99 2.48 26.71
CA ALA A 252 -0.79 2.15 28.12
C ALA A 252 -1.44 3.20 29.04
N GLU A 253 -1.22 4.48 28.76
CA GLU A 253 -1.80 5.60 29.48
C GLU A 253 -3.33 5.60 29.38
N GLY A 254 -3.89 5.40 28.18
CA GLY A 254 -5.34 5.29 28.00
C GLY A 254 -5.95 4.13 28.79
N ARG A 255 -5.26 2.99 28.92
CA ARG A 255 -5.72 1.87 29.76
C ARG A 255 -5.64 2.20 31.26
N ALA A 256 -4.55 2.83 31.70
CA ALA A 256 -4.38 3.26 33.09
C ALA A 256 -5.46 4.27 33.49
N LEU A 257 -5.80 5.23 32.63
CA LEU A 257 -6.86 6.19 32.88
C LEU A 257 -8.25 5.53 32.93
N VAL A 258 -8.49 4.48 32.13
CA VAL A 258 -9.74 3.70 32.21
C VAL A 258 -9.84 2.95 33.54
N GLN A 259 -8.75 2.31 33.99
CA GLN A 259 -8.70 1.60 35.27
C GLN A 259 -8.90 2.57 36.43
N LEU A 260 -8.14 3.67 36.48
CA LEU A 260 -8.27 4.69 37.52
C LEU A 260 -9.68 5.28 37.56
N LYS A 261 -10.28 5.53 36.39
CA LYS A 261 -11.67 6.01 36.33
C LYS A 261 -12.65 5.01 36.95
N GLN A 262 -12.44 3.71 36.73
CA GLN A 262 -13.27 2.66 37.31
C GLN A 262 -13.11 2.61 38.83
N GLU A 263 -11.87 2.61 39.33
CA GLU A 263 -11.56 2.67 40.77
C GLU A 263 -12.24 3.86 41.44
N LEU A 264 -12.17 5.06 40.83
CA LEU A 264 -12.82 6.25 41.37
C LEU A 264 -14.36 6.16 41.36
N TYR A 265 -14.97 5.44 40.41
CA TYR A 265 -16.41 5.20 40.44
C TYR A 265 -16.79 4.23 41.55
N ASP A 266 -15.99 3.20 41.76
CA ASP A 266 -16.19 2.21 42.82
C ASP A 266 -16.07 2.89 44.20
N ASP A 267 -15.03 3.69 44.42
CA ASP A 267 -14.84 4.52 45.62
C ASP A 267 -16.02 5.46 45.85
N LYS A 268 -16.49 6.15 44.79
CA LYS A 268 -17.62 7.07 44.88
C LYS A 268 -18.91 6.33 45.25
N SER A 269 -19.09 5.11 44.77
CA SER A 269 -20.22 4.26 45.13
C SER A 269 -20.15 3.88 46.61
N GLU A 270 -18.99 3.43 47.08
CA GLU A 270 -18.79 3.07 48.49
C GLU A 270 -19.03 4.27 49.43
N TYR A 271 -18.46 5.44 49.11
CA TYR A 271 -18.71 6.65 49.90
C TYR A 271 -20.18 7.08 49.89
N SER A 272 -20.90 6.85 48.79
CA SER A 272 -22.34 7.10 48.70
C SER A 272 -23.14 6.17 49.60
N GLU A 273 -22.81 4.87 49.64
CA GLU A 273 -23.43 3.91 50.55
C GLU A 273 -23.20 4.28 52.02
N GLN A 274 -21.96 4.63 52.38
CA GLN A 274 -21.63 5.10 53.74
C GLN A 274 -22.37 6.39 54.09
N LEU A 275 -22.48 7.34 53.15
CA LEU A 275 -23.25 8.56 53.37
C LEU A 275 -24.72 8.25 53.68
N GLN A 276 -25.34 7.29 52.98
CA GLN A 276 -26.72 6.88 53.23
C GLN A 276 -26.87 6.15 54.58
N LEU A 277 -25.89 5.32 54.96
CA LEU A 277 -25.86 4.67 56.26
C LEU A 277 -25.89 5.71 57.40
N TYR A 278 -25.01 6.72 57.36
CA TYR A 278 -24.96 7.75 58.40
C TYR A 278 -26.16 8.68 58.37
N LYS A 279 -26.74 8.98 57.20
CA LYS A 279 -28.04 9.67 57.12
C LYS A 279 -29.15 8.88 57.84
N THR A 280 -29.19 7.57 57.62
CA THR A 280 -30.17 6.68 58.25
C THR A 280 -29.97 6.62 59.76
N ARG A 281 -28.72 6.48 60.23
CA ARG A 281 -28.39 6.48 61.68
C ARG A 281 -28.73 7.80 62.37
N ILE A 282 -28.50 8.95 61.72
CA ILE A 282 -28.91 10.25 62.25
C ILE A 282 -30.44 10.33 62.39
N ASN A 283 -31.18 9.87 61.37
CA ASN A 283 -32.65 9.85 61.43
C ASN A 283 -33.15 8.91 62.54
N GLN A 284 -32.51 7.74 62.72
CA GLN A 284 -32.84 6.80 63.80
C GLN A 284 -32.57 7.40 65.19
N ALA A 285 -31.42 8.05 65.39
CA ALA A 285 -31.09 8.75 66.63
C ALA A 285 -32.14 9.81 66.99
N HIS A 286 -32.63 10.56 65.99
CA HIS A 286 -33.73 11.52 66.18
C HIS A 286 -35.07 10.86 66.50
N ASN A 287 -35.39 9.71 65.88
CA ASN A 287 -36.66 9.01 66.10
C ASN A 287 -36.70 8.25 67.45
N LEU A 288 -35.55 7.78 67.93
CA LEU A 288 -35.41 7.02 69.18
C LEU A 288 -34.98 7.88 70.37
N GLU A 289 -34.71 9.17 70.14
CA GLU A 289 -34.19 10.12 71.13
C GLU A 289 -32.83 9.72 71.75
N GLU A 290 -32.05 8.89 71.04
CA GLU A 290 -30.72 8.43 71.45
C GLU A 290 -29.61 9.32 70.86
N TYR A 291 -29.14 10.30 71.62
CA TYR A 291 -28.26 11.36 71.11
C TYR A 291 -26.76 11.17 71.37
N ASP A 292 -26.36 10.15 72.13
CA ASP A 292 -24.98 9.95 72.59
C ASP A 292 -23.93 9.92 71.46
N ASN A 293 -24.31 9.44 70.28
CA ASN A 293 -23.44 9.33 69.10
C ASN A 293 -23.80 10.28 67.94
N LEU A 294 -24.75 11.21 68.14
CA LEU A 294 -25.30 12.01 67.05
C LEU A 294 -24.25 12.91 66.39
N ASP A 295 -23.39 13.54 67.18
CA ASP A 295 -22.34 14.42 66.66
C ASP A 295 -21.28 13.65 65.87
N HIS A 296 -20.94 12.44 66.32
CA HIS A 296 -20.08 11.53 65.56
C HIS A 296 -20.70 11.19 64.20
N TYR A 297 -21.99 10.83 64.15
CA TYR A 297 -22.66 10.51 62.88
C TYR A 297 -22.76 11.72 61.95
N LYS A 298 -23.00 12.93 62.46
CA LYS A 298 -22.99 14.16 61.67
C LYS A 298 -21.61 14.46 61.08
N SER A 299 -20.54 14.28 61.87
CA SER A 299 -19.16 14.43 61.38
C SER A 299 -18.81 13.41 60.31
N GLN A 300 -19.18 12.12 60.50
CA GLN A 300 -18.98 11.08 59.50
C GLN A 300 -19.75 11.37 58.20
N ARG A 301 -21.02 11.82 58.31
CA ARG A 301 -21.81 12.26 57.15
C ARG A 301 -21.10 13.39 56.38
N GLY A 302 -20.57 14.38 57.09
CA GLY A 302 -19.81 15.48 56.49
C GLY A 302 -18.54 15.01 55.79
N TYR A 303 -17.81 14.07 56.41
CA TYR A 303 -16.62 13.44 55.84
C TYR A 303 -16.92 12.74 54.51
N TYR A 304 -17.89 11.82 54.48
CA TYR A 304 -18.23 11.08 53.26
C TYR A 304 -18.82 11.99 52.16
N PHE A 305 -19.56 13.03 52.54
CA PHE A 305 -20.04 14.02 51.57
C PHE A 305 -18.89 14.75 50.86
N ASN A 306 -17.87 15.19 51.62
CA ASN A 306 -16.69 15.83 51.06
C ASN A 306 -15.88 14.86 50.18
N ARG A 307 -15.73 13.60 50.60
CA ARG A 307 -15.07 12.57 49.79
C ARG A 307 -15.77 12.34 48.45
N ILE A 308 -17.11 12.25 48.43
CA ILE A 308 -17.87 12.12 47.16
C ILE A 308 -17.61 13.30 46.23
N LYS A 309 -17.49 14.52 46.78
CA LYS A 309 -17.19 15.72 46.00
C LYS A 309 -15.77 15.68 45.43
N GLU A 310 -14.77 15.40 46.28
CA GLU A 310 -13.35 15.26 45.88
C GLU A 310 -13.18 14.18 44.80
N THR A 311 -13.76 13.00 45.01
CA THR A 311 -13.73 11.90 44.02
C THR A 311 -14.46 12.31 42.73
N GLY A 312 -15.54 13.08 42.82
CA GLY A 312 -16.25 13.63 41.67
C GLY A 312 -15.37 14.55 40.81
N GLU A 313 -14.68 15.50 41.43
CA GLU A 313 -13.72 16.39 40.78
C GLU A 313 -12.59 15.59 40.11
N ARG A 314 -12.05 14.59 40.82
CA ARG A 314 -11.00 13.72 40.28
C ARG A 314 -11.45 12.90 39.08
N ILE A 315 -12.69 12.40 39.07
CA ILE A 315 -13.28 11.70 37.92
C ILE A 315 -13.32 12.63 36.69
N ASP A 316 -13.66 13.91 36.89
CA ASP A 316 -13.75 14.86 35.78
C ASP A 316 -12.36 15.22 35.23
N GLU A 317 -11.34 15.36 36.09
CA GLU A 317 -9.93 15.49 35.67
C GLU A 317 -9.47 14.28 34.83
N VAL A 318 -9.75 13.05 35.29
CA VAL A 318 -9.38 11.82 34.57
C VAL A 318 -10.11 11.71 33.23
N LYS A 319 -11.37 12.16 33.14
CA LYS A 319 -12.09 12.23 31.86
C LYS A 319 -11.40 13.18 30.90
N GLU A 320 -10.98 14.36 31.36
CA GLU A 320 -10.30 15.34 30.54
C GLU A 320 -8.97 14.80 30.02
N GLN A 321 -8.15 14.21 30.89
CA GLN A 321 -6.90 13.55 30.51
C GLN A 321 -7.14 12.45 29.48
N HIS A 322 -8.15 11.60 29.68
CA HIS A 322 -8.48 10.54 28.73
C HIS A 322 -8.93 11.11 27.38
N GLN A 323 -9.65 12.23 27.36
CA GLN A 323 -9.99 12.92 26.10
C GLN A 323 -8.75 13.46 25.39
N GLN A 324 -7.77 14.00 26.12
CA GLN A 324 -6.51 14.47 25.55
C GLN A 324 -5.72 13.32 24.93
N VAL A 325 -5.54 12.20 25.65
CA VAL A 325 -4.89 10.98 25.13
C VAL A 325 -5.59 10.45 23.87
N ARG A 326 -6.93 10.47 23.85
CA ARG A 326 -7.70 10.08 22.65
C ARG A 326 -7.43 11.00 21.46
N LYS A 327 -7.41 12.33 21.66
CA LYS A 327 -7.11 13.30 20.60
C LYS A 327 -5.71 13.06 20.02
N LEU A 328 -4.70 12.88 20.88
CA LEU A 328 -3.33 12.58 20.46
C LEU A 328 -3.24 11.26 19.69
N THR A 329 -3.96 10.23 20.15
CA THR A 329 -4.05 8.94 19.46
C THR A 329 -4.66 9.10 18.07
N GLN A 330 -5.76 9.84 17.94
CA GLN A 330 -6.41 10.11 16.66
C GLN A 330 -5.49 10.87 15.69
N GLN A 331 -4.77 11.88 16.17
CA GLN A 331 -3.79 12.62 15.36
C GLN A 331 -2.69 11.70 14.82
N LYS A 332 -2.18 10.78 15.66
CA LYS A 332 -1.18 9.79 15.22
C LYS A 332 -1.73 8.78 14.22
N VAL A 333 -2.97 8.31 14.42
CA VAL A 333 -3.64 7.44 13.44
C VAL A 333 -3.77 8.15 12.11
N ALA A 334 -4.21 9.42 12.11
CA ALA A 334 -4.33 10.21 10.89
C ALA A 334 -2.97 10.39 10.18
N LEU A 335 -1.89 10.67 10.92
CA LEU A 335 -0.54 10.73 10.34
C LEU A 335 -0.12 9.39 9.73
N LYS A 336 -0.38 8.27 10.43
CA LYS A 336 -0.10 6.93 9.92
C LYS A 336 -0.88 6.62 8.65
N GLU A 337 -2.15 7.00 8.58
CA GLU A 337 -2.99 6.83 7.39
C GLU A 337 -2.48 7.67 6.21
N LEU A 338 -2.08 8.93 6.45
CA LEU A 338 -1.48 9.79 5.44
C LEU A 338 -0.20 9.18 4.87
N ILE A 339 0.70 8.69 5.73
CA ILE A 339 1.93 8.02 5.30
C ILE A 339 1.65 6.68 4.60
N GLY A 340 0.56 6.01 5.00
CA GLY A 340 0.07 4.82 4.34
C GLY A 340 -0.24 5.04 2.85
N GLN A 341 -0.54 6.26 2.41
CA GLN A 341 -0.77 6.60 1.00
C GLN A 341 0.51 6.52 0.15
N PHE A 342 1.67 6.72 0.77
CA PHE A 342 2.96 6.62 0.10
C PHE A 342 3.51 5.20 0.09
N HIS A 343 2.82 4.21 0.68
CA HIS A 343 3.30 2.83 0.71
C HIS A 343 3.63 2.31 -0.72
N PRO A 344 4.80 1.69 -0.98
CA PRO A 344 5.21 1.25 -2.32
C PRO A 344 4.26 0.24 -2.98
N ASN A 345 3.47 -0.48 -2.19
CA ASN A 345 2.40 -1.35 -2.72
C ASN A 345 1.25 -0.57 -3.36
N ASN A 346 0.95 0.66 -2.96
CA ASN A 346 -0.19 1.38 -3.54
C ASN A 346 -0.08 1.59 -5.06
N PRO A 347 1.06 2.05 -5.63
CA PRO A 347 1.20 2.10 -7.08
C PRO A 347 1.17 0.70 -7.72
N ALA A 348 1.65 -0.33 -7.00
CA ALA A 348 1.63 -1.72 -7.46
C ALA A 348 0.21 -2.29 -7.52
N ASP A 349 -0.62 -2.00 -6.51
CA ASP A 349 -2.04 -2.35 -6.40
C ASP A 349 -2.84 -1.62 -7.51
N ARG A 350 -2.62 -0.30 -7.71
CA ARG A 350 -3.29 0.47 -8.77
C ARG A 350 -3.00 -0.08 -10.17
N LEU A 351 -1.75 -0.49 -10.42
CA LEU A 351 -1.40 -1.09 -11.71
C LEU A 351 -2.02 -2.47 -11.88
N PHE A 352 -2.12 -3.26 -10.81
CA PHE A 352 -2.85 -4.52 -10.82
C PHE A 352 -4.33 -4.30 -11.15
N ASP A 353 -4.99 -3.35 -10.49
CA ASP A 353 -6.39 -3.01 -10.75
C ASP A 353 -6.62 -2.56 -12.21
N LEU A 354 -5.70 -1.75 -12.76
CA LEU A 354 -5.74 -1.33 -14.17
C LEU A 354 -5.59 -2.53 -15.13
N LEU A 355 -4.68 -3.45 -14.84
CA LEU A 355 -4.49 -4.65 -15.66
C LEU A 355 -5.69 -5.59 -15.58
N HIS A 356 -6.32 -5.70 -14.40
CA HIS A 356 -7.55 -6.47 -14.22
C HIS A 356 -8.71 -5.89 -15.03
N GLU A 357 -8.86 -4.57 -15.07
CA GLU A 357 -9.88 -3.90 -15.88
C GLU A 357 -9.66 -4.14 -17.39
N LEU A 358 -8.41 -4.11 -17.84
CA LEU A 358 -8.08 -4.28 -19.26
C LEU A 358 -8.12 -5.75 -19.72
N MET A 359 -7.72 -6.70 -18.86
CA MET A 359 -7.62 -8.12 -19.21
C MET A 359 -8.01 -9.04 -18.03
N PRO A 360 -9.31 -9.23 -17.78
CA PRO A 360 -9.82 -9.92 -16.59
C PRO A 360 -9.39 -11.40 -16.47
N ASP A 361 -9.13 -12.06 -17.59
CA ASP A 361 -8.88 -13.52 -17.64
C ASP A 361 -7.40 -13.90 -17.46
N ASP A 362 -6.48 -12.94 -17.59
CA ASP A 362 -5.02 -13.18 -17.62
C ASP A 362 -4.20 -12.22 -16.72
N ASP A 363 -4.87 -11.34 -15.97
CA ASP A 363 -4.30 -10.29 -15.13
C ASP A 363 -3.24 -10.81 -14.14
N ASP A 364 -3.55 -11.89 -13.44
CA ASP A 364 -2.76 -12.41 -12.34
C ASP A 364 -1.45 -13.06 -12.85
N LYS A 365 -1.56 -13.73 -14.01
CA LYS A 365 -0.43 -14.33 -14.71
C LYS A 365 0.45 -13.26 -15.35
N LEU A 366 -0.16 -12.27 -16.01
CA LEU A 366 0.57 -11.14 -16.60
C LEU A 366 1.32 -10.39 -15.52
N TYR A 367 0.65 -10.01 -14.44
CA TYR A 367 1.24 -9.21 -13.37
C TYR A 367 2.45 -9.93 -12.74
N ARG A 368 2.31 -11.23 -12.43
CA ARG A 368 3.41 -12.04 -11.89
C ARG A 368 4.56 -12.19 -12.88
N GLN A 369 4.25 -12.34 -14.17
CA GLN A 369 5.27 -12.49 -15.20
C GLN A 369 5.90 -11.15 -15.58
N ALA A 370 5.24 -10.01 -15.50
CA ALA A 370 5.83 -8.73 -15.87
C ALA A 370 6.57 -8.12 -14.67
N ILE A 371 5.87 -7.99 -13.54
CA ILE A 371 6.25 -7.15 -12.41
C ILE A 371 6.78 -8.00 -11.25
N GLY A 372 6.02 -9.00 -10.81
CA GLY A 372 6.44 -9.94 -9.76
C GLY A 372 6.67 -9.31 -8.37
N ILE A 373 6.01 -8.19 -8.07
CA ILE A 373 5.96 -7.56 -6.74
C ILE A 373 4.71 -8.07 -6.00
N SER A 374 4.75 -8.18 -4.67
CA SER A 374 3.55 -8.57 -3.91
C SER A 374 2.55 -7.41 -3.86
N THR A 375 1.30 -7.67 -4.22
CA THR A 375 0.17 -6.74 -4.01
C THR A 375 -0.73 -7.25 -2.87
N ARG A 376 -1.73 -6.45 -2.50
CA ARG A 376 -2.77 -6.88 -1.53
C ARG A 376 -3.54 -8.11 -2.02
N TYR A 377 -3.77 -8.17 -3.33
CA TYR A 377 -4.54 -9.22 -4.01
C TYR A 377 -3.66 -10.38 -4.47
N ASN A 378 -2.37 -10.11 -4.74
CA ASN A 378 -1.43 -11.06 -5.28
C ASN A 378 -0.22 -11.22 -4.35
N LYS A 379 -0.37 -12.06 -3.32
CA LYS A 379 0.75 -12.47 -2.47
C LYS A 379 1.52 -13.59 -3.17
N PRO A 380 2.86 -13.56 -3.18
CA PRO A 380 3.62 -14.70 -3.66
C PRO A 380 3.21 -15.92 -2.82
N LEU A 381 2.85 -17.02 -3.48
CA LEU A 381 2.84 -18.33 -2.84
C LEU A 381 4.24 -18.49 -2.26
N LEU A 382 4.34 -18.44 -0.92
CA LEU A 382 5.58 -18.80 -0.23
C LEU A 382 6.08 -20.10 -0.87
N PRO A 383 7.37 -20.21 -1.22
CA PRO A 383 7.90 -21.49 -1.65
C PRO A 383 7.51 -22.48 -0.56
N ALA A 384 6.77 -23.52 -0.95
CA ALA A 384 6.42 -24.61 -0.04
C ALA A 384 7.74 -25.01 0.63
N ARG A 385 7.82 -24.82 1.96
CA ARG A 385 8.96 -25.29 2.75
C ARG A 385 9.21 -26.71 2.30
N GLY A 386 10.42 -26.94 1.77
CA GLY A 386 10.79 -28.16 1.10
C GLY A 386 10.26 -29.36 1.89
N GLY A 387 9.40 -30.15 1.25
CA GLY A 387 9.24 -31.54 1.61
C GLY A 387 10.62 -32.16 1.43
N GLN A 388 11.32 -32.35 2.54
CA GLN A 388 12.41 -33.31 2.60
C GLN A 388 11.80 -34.64 2.16
N HIS A 389 12.21 -35.09 0.99
CA HIS A 389 12.17 -36.51 0.66
C HIS A 389 13.08 -37.22 1.64
N ASP A 390 12.48 -38.04 2.51
CA ASP A 390 13.07 -39.30 2.95
C ASP A 390 12.50 -40.42 2.07
#